data_AF-A0A7Y4VSB3-F1
#
_entry.id   AF-A0A7Y4VSB3-F1
#
_cell.length_a   1.000
_cell.length_b   1.000
_cell.length_c   1.000
_cell.angle_alpha   90.00
_cell.angle_beta   90.00
_cell.angle_gamma   90.00
#
_symmetry.space_group_name_H-M   'P 1'
#
loop_
_entity.id
_entity.type
_entity.pdbx_description
1 polymer ?
#
loop_
_entity_poly.entity_id
_entity_poly.type
_entity_poly.pdbx_seq_one_letter_code
_entity_poly.pdbx_strand_id
1 'polypeptide(L)'
;MKPPLLLVIAASSVTMLSLYNLYRFWFDIDNHHKRNQNRIKNLHPKYPFRSYAENLIKNKKAWAFQGRALGTFNTLILLAVDCLLIYAFIFGQ
;
A
#
# COMPACT_ATOMS: atom_id res chain seq x y z
N MET A 1 -25.55 13.87 8.12
CA MET A 1 -24.38 14.46 8.81
C MET A 1 -23.25 14.60 7.82
N LYS A 2 -22.88 15.84 7.47
CA LYS A 2 -21.74 16.12 6.60
C LYS A 2 -20.43 15.72 7.30
N PRO A 3 -19.54 14.95 6.65
CA PRO A 3 -18.21 14.70 7.20
C PRO A 3 -17.45 16.02 7.36
N PRO A 4 -16.61 16.17 8.39
CA PRO A 4 -15.82 17.37 8.58
C PRO A 4 -14.79 17.50 7.44
N LEU A 5 -14.57 18.73 6.95
CA LEU A 5 -13.63 19.01 5.84
C LEU A 5 -12.23 18.43 6.10
N LEU A 6 -11.75 18.51 7.35
CA LEU A 6 -10.46 17.95 7.76
C LEU A 6 -10.37 16.44 7.48
N LEU A 7 -11.45 15.69 7.71
CA LEU A 7 -11.50 14.25 7.46
C LEU A 7 -11.40 13.94 5.96
N VAL A 8 -12.10 14.72 5.12
CA VAL A 8 -12.07 14.57 3.67
C VAL A 8 -10.66 14.83 3.15
N ILE A 9 -10.04 15.94 3.56
CA ILE A 9 -8.66 16.27 3.16
C ILE A 9 -7.67 15.19 3.60
N ALA A 10 -7.82 14.69 4.83
CA ALA A 10 -6.97 13.62 5.34
C ALA A 10 -7.15 12.32 4.53
N ALA A 11 -8.38 11.91 4.25
CA ALA A 11 -8.69 10.74 3.44
C ALA A 11 -8.11 10.84 2.03
N SER A 12 -8.33 11.97 1.35
CA SER A 12 -7.80 12.18 0.00
C SER A 12 -6.26 12.21 -0.02
N SER A 13 -5.63 12.75 1.02
CA SER A 13 -4.16 12.72 1.17
C SER A 13 -3.64 11.28 1.31
N VAL A 14 -4.33 10.44 2.09
CA VAL A 14 -4.01 9.02 2.26
C VAL A 14 -4.16 8.27 0.93
N THR A 15 -5.25 8.52 0.19
CA THR A 15 -5.49 7.93 -1.13
C THR A 15 -4.41 8.31 -2.13
N MET A 16 -4.01 9.58 -2.16
CA MET A 16 -2.97 10.09 -3.04
C MET A 16 -1.59 9.50 -2.69
N LEU A 17 -1.27 9.35 -1.41
CA LEU A 17 -0.08 8.64 -0.95
C LEU A 17 -0.09 7.16 -1.36
N SER A 18 -1.24 6.48 -1.25
CA SER A 18 -1.38 5.09 -1.71
C SER A 18 -1.15 4.96 -3.21
N LEU A 19 -1.73 5.86 -4.01
CA LEU A 19 -1.52 5.90 -5.46
C LEU A 19 -0.05 6.13 -5.82
N TYR A 20 0.61 7.10 -5.17
CA TYR A 20 2.04 7.35 -5.38
C TYR A 20 2.90 6.14 -5.03
N ASN A 21 2.62 5.49 -3.89
CA ASN A 21 3.34 4.30 -3.47
C ASN A 21 3.09 3.11 -4.41
N LEU A 22 1.86 2.93 -4.88
CA LEU A 22 1.51 1.90 -5.85
C LEU A 22 2.26 2.14 -7.16
N TYR A 23 2.21 3.37 -7.69
CA TYR A 23 2.97 3.75 -8.88
C TYR A 23 4.46 3.44 -8.71
N ARG A 24 5.06 3.92 -7.63
CA ARG A 24 6.48 3.67 -7.34
C ARG A 24 6.77 2.18 -7.23
N PHE A 25 5.91 1.39 -6.60
CA PHE A 25 6.10 -0.07 -6.51
C PHE A 25 6.03 -0.75 -7.88
N TRP A 26 5.13 -0.32 -8.75
CA TRP A 26 4.97 -0.89 -10.09
C TRP A 26 6.19 -0.64 -10.97
N PHE A 27 6.75 0.58 -10.93
CA PHE A 27 7.85 1.01 -11.79
C PHE A 27 9.26 0.82 -11.19
N ASP A 28 9.40 0.83 -9.85
CA ASP A 28 10.69 0.73 -9.14
C ASP A 28 10.86 -0.60 -8.39
N ILE A 29 10.31 -1.67 -8.96
CA ILE A 29 10.18 -2.96 -8.27
C ILE A 29 11.53 -3.59 -7.91
N ASP A 30 12.57 -3.31 -8.68
CA ASP A 30 13.91 -3.82 -8.48
C ASP A 30 14.57 -3.23 -7.24
N ASN A 31 14.46 -1.91 -7.06
CA ASN A 31 14.96 -1.25 -5.86
C ASN A 31 14.13 -1.61 -4.63
N HIS A 32 12.83 -1.86 -4.79
CA HIS A 32 11.99 -2.36 -3.70
C HIS A 32 12.37 -3.78 -3.28
N HIS A 33 12.60 -4.68 -4.24
CA HIS A 33 13.03 -6.06 -3.97
C HIS A 33 14.39 -6.10 -3.27
N LYS A 34 15.38 -5.35 -3.79
CA LYS A 34 16.73 -5.27 -3.20
C LYS A 34 16.71 -4.69 -1.78
N ARG A 35 15.93 -3.64 -1.54
CA ARG A 35 15.76 -3.06 -0.19
C ARG A 35 15.15 -4.05 0.79
N ASN A 36 14.11 -4.79 0.37
CA ASN A 36 13.47 -5.77 1.25
C ASN A 36 14.36 -6.99 1.50
N GLN A 37 15.14 -7.45 0.51
CA GLN A 37 16.16 -8.48 0.74
C GLN A 37 17.20 -8.03 1.79
N ASN A 38 17.69 -6.80 1.70
CA ASN A 38 18.65 -6.27 2.68
C ASN A 38 18.05 -6.14 4.07
N ARG A 39 16.78 -5.71 4.17
CA ARG A 39 16.05 -5.68 5.45
C ARG A 39 15.94 -7.06 6.07
N ILE A 40 15.60 -8.07 5.28
CA ILE A 40 15.49 -9.45 5.77
C ILE A 40 16.83 -10.01 6.21
N LYS A 41 17.91 -9.74 5.46
CA LYS A 41 19.27 -10.16 5.85
C LYS A 41 19.71 -9.55 7.19
N ASN A 42 19.24 -8.34 7.47
CA ASN A 42 19.54 -7.61 8.70
C ASN A 42 18.50 -7.86 9.81
N LEU A 43 17.49 -8.72 9.61
CA LEU A 43 16.56 -9.10 10.68
C LEU A 43 17.29 -9.92 11.74
N HIS A 44 17.02 -9.60 13.00
CA HIS A 44 17.54 -10.34 14.14
C HIS A 44 17.21 -11.83 13.99
N PRO A 45 18.15 -12.77 14.25
CA PRO A 45 17.94 -14.19 14.01
C PRO A 45 16.79 -14.80 14.83
N LYS A 46 16.38 -14.17 15.94
CA LYS A 46 15.20 -14.56 16.73
C LYS A 46 13.85 -14.15 16.15
N TYR A 47 13.81 -13.52 14.97
CA TYR A 47 12.54 -13.07 14.38
C TYR A 47 11.71 -14.29 13.89
N PRO A 48 10.54 -14.57 14.49
CA PRO A 48 9.82 -15.83 14.28
C PRO A 48 9.30 -16.01 12.84
N PHE A 49 9.19 -14.93 12.06
CA PHE A 49 8.71 -14.95 10.68
C PHE A 49 9.82 -14.77 9.64
N ARG A 50 11.10 -14.90 10.03
CA ARG A 50 12.22 -14.69 9.11
C ARG A 50 12.20 -15.67 7.94
N SER A 51 12.01 -16.97 8.21
CA SER A 51 11.95 -18.01 7.19
C SER A 51 10.79 -17.81 6.20
N TYR A 52 9.63 -17.38 6.72
CA TYR A 52 8.46 -17.03 5.91
C TYR A 52 8.77 -15.84 4.99
N ALA A 53 9.35 -14.77 5.54
CA ALA A 53 9.72 -13.59 4.77
C ALA A 53 10.80 -13.90 3.71
N GLU A 54 11.82 -14.69 4.05
CA GLU A 54 12.85 -15.14 3.11
C GLU A 54 12.24 -15.94 1.95
N ASN A 55 11.34 -16.88 2.23
CA ASN A 55 10.65 -17.67 1.21
C ASN A 55 9.76 -16.80 0.30
N LEU A 56 9.07 -15.82 0.88
CA LEU A 56 8.23 -14.88 0.12
C LEU A 56 9.03 -14.05 -0.87
N ILE A 57 10.21 -13.58 -0.48
CA ILE A 57 11.05 -12.72 -1.32
C ILE A 57 11.93 -13.51 -2.29
N LYS A 58 12.15 -14.81 -2.02
CA LYS A 58 12.97 -15.71 -2.87
C LYS A 58 12.44 -15.78 -4.31
N ASN A 59 11.13 -15.81 -4.50
CA ASN A 59 10.52 -15.75 -5.84
C ASN A 59 10.13 -14.31 -6.20
N LYS A 60 11.05 -13.58 -6.84
CA LYS A 60 10.84 -12.19 -7.26
C LYS A 60 9.56 -11.98 -8.07
N LYS A 61 9.23 -12.89 -9.01
CA LYS A 61 8.04 -12.77 -9.86
C LYS A 61 6.75 -12.92 -9.05
N ALA A 62 6.67 -13.95 -8.21
CA ALA A 62 5.50 -14.17 -7.35
C ALA A 62 5.33 -13.03 -6.33
N TRP A 63 6.42 -12.61 -5.69
CA TRP A 63 6.44 -11.47 -4.77
C TRP A 63 5.97 -10.18 -5.42
N ALA A 64 6.49 -9.88 -6.63
CA ALA A 64 6.09 -8.72 -7.41
C ALA A 64 4.60 -8.76 -7.79
N PHE A 65 4.12 -9.92 -8.25
CA PHE A 65 2.72 -10.10 -8.63
C PHE A 65 1.79 -9.92 -7.42
N GLN A 66 2.08 -10.58 -6.30
CA GLN A 66 1.29 -10.44 -5.07
C GLN A 66 1.31 -9.00 -4.54
N GLY A 67 2.48 -8.36 -4.50
CA GLY A 67 2.61 -6.97 -4.07
C GLY A 67 1.83 -6.00 -4.95
N ARG A 68 1.85 -6.20 -6.27
CA ARG A 68 1.06 -5.42 -7.23
C ARG A 68 -0.43 -5.65 -7.04
N ALA A 69 -0.86 -6.91 -6.93
CA ALA A 69 -2.27 -7.26 -6.78
C ALA A 69 -2.85 -6.68 -5.48
N LEU A 70 -2.18 -6.91 -4.34
CA LEU A 70 -2.63 -6.40 -3.04
C LEU A 70 -2.57 -4.88 -2.97
N GLY A 71 -1.51 -4.26 -3.51
CA GLY A 71 -1.38 -2.80 -3.55
C GLY A 71 -2.46 -2.14 -4.40
N THR A 72 -2.78 -2.72 -5.57
CA THR A 72 -3.85 -2.24 -6.44
C THR A 72 -5.21 -2.39 -5.76
N PHE A 73 -5.49 -3.55 -5.15
CA PHE A 73 -6.73 -3.79 -4.43
C PHE A 73 -6.93 -2.80 -3.27
N ASN A 74 -5.91 -2.60 -2.44
CA ASN A 74 -5.96 -1.63 -1.35
C ASN A 74 -6.22 -0.20 -1.84
N THR A 75 -5.56 0.19 -2.93
CA THR A 75 -5.72 1.54 -3.50
C THR A 75 -7.12 1.75 -4.09
N LEU A 76 -7.72 0.71 -4.68
CA LEU A 76 -9.10 0.77 -5.17
C LEU A 76 -10.11 0.95 -4.02
N ILE A 77 -9.91 0.27 -2.89
CA ILE A 77 -10.74 0.46 -1.70
C ILE A 77 -10.62 1.90 -1.20
N LEU A 78 -9.40 2.42 -1.07
CA LEU A 78 -9.18 3.80 -0.64
C LEU A 78 -9.87 4.82 -1.57
N LEU A 79 -9.75 4.63 -2.88
CA LEU A 79 -10.46 5.45 -3.87
C LEU A 79 -11.98 5.39 -3.71
N ALA A 80 -12.55 4.20 -3.52
CA ALA A 80 -13.99 4.05 -3.33
C ALA A 80 -14.47 4.78 -2.07
N VAL A 81 -13.74 4.64 -0.96
CA VAL A 81 -14.06 5.31 0.30
C VAL A 81 -13.92 6.84 0.17
N ASP A 82 -12.87 7.31 -0.49
CA ASP A 82 -12.63 8.74 -0.72
C ASP A 82 -13.74 9.37 -1.60
N CYS A 83 -14.15 8.68 -2.67
CA CYS A 83 -15.31 9.10 -3.48
C CYS A 83 -16.60 9.20 -2.65
N LEU A 84 -16.87 8.23 -1.78
CA LEU A 84 -18.04 8.26 -0.89
C LEU A 84 -17.95 9.41 0.11
N LEU A 85 -16.78 9.69 0.67
CA LEU A 85 -16.56 10.80 1.59
C LEU A 85 -16.75 12.15 0.91
N ILE A 86 -16.19 12.33 -0.29
CA ILE A 86 -16.36 13.55 -1.09
C ILE A 86 -17.84 13.73 -1.46
N TYR A 87 -18.52 12.66 -1.88
CA TYR A 87 -19.95 12.70 -2.15
C TYR A 87 -20.76 13.12 -0.92
N ALA A 88 -20.49 12.51 0.23
CA ALA A 88 -21.16 12.84 1.49
C ALA A 88 -20.85 14.26 1.98
N PHE A 89 -19.66 14.80 1.68
CA PHE A 89 -19.29 16.17 1.98
C PHE A 89 -20.08 17.19 1.16
N ILE A 90 -20.20 16.96 -0.14
CA ILE A 90 -20.85 17.88 -1.08
C ILE A 90 -22.38 17.79 -0.97
N PHE A 91 -22.92 16.57 -0.94
CA PHE A 91 -24.35 16.30 -1.07
C PHE A 91 -25.03 15.80 0.20
N GLY A 92 -24.27 15.48 1.25
CA GLY A 92 -24.84 15.03 2.52
C GLY A 92 -25.70 16.12 3.15
N GLN A 93 -26.89 15.78 3.60
CA GLN A 93 -27.72 16.65 4.44
C GLN A 93 -27.20 16.65 5.89
#